data_AF-A0A7C5S413-F1
#
_entry.id   AF-A0A7C5S413-F1
#
_cell.length_a   1.000
_cell.length_b   1.000
_cell.length_c   1.000
_cell.angle_alpha   90.00
_cell.angle_beta   90.00
_cell.angle_gamma   90.00
#
_symmetry.space_group_name_H-M   'P 1'
#
loop_
_entity.id
_entity.type
_entity.pdbx_description
1 polymer ?
#
loop_
_entity_poly.entity_id
_entity_poly.type
_entity_poly.pdbx_seq_one_letter_code
_entity_poly.pdbx_strand_id
1 'polypeptide(L)'
;MKTRFLPVPIFVLVTAGHLYAAAPRPETQEMLADFEDNTAGVFEIKGGAIGHHEKLTGNAAHMVKGSSLGFWDGRGKDWSTYNCIRFDVYNPTNDRVIVPVVIKDAHYGEGYFWWVSRNYPAVRGLSTITIETGKLKRGDGGSRDPQDAPDFAWDSVVQLIVQGPADVGEYYIDNIRLEKADLTLLPAPARVILADFNDGTSGELEPRGGTSIKDCEQLEGKAAHMPANGSLFYERPGADWSQYDFIKIDFYNPSDENVSLYVCIKDTTSPHGYYSWINRYLSVRPGISTLELNIRALRRGEGSPKDMLDPRPFHWDNFWQFFLTARGELYAGNVRLEKVETETFDGLFAFDFGPPFSAPLLGYTLVSPETEYSAEQGFGWTRKGAMWTRERQHPPDIFFGDWVSTMNGAFSVDLPDGDYKVWIAWTDPGEWEFIQNFTHRAIYAGDRLLIEETMTGEQFLDRVFKYADAEDHPGEDIRAKYLGHFKLHQFDVTVSGGRLDLRITGSGQYAATVNGIVIY
;
A
#
# COMPACT_ATOMS: atom_id res chain seq x y z
N MET A 1 53.13 -12.74 9.74
CA MET A 1 52.01 -12.05 9.08
C MET A 1 51.26 -11.26 10.15
N LYS A 2 51.37 -9.92 10.15
CA LYS A 2 50.71 -9.04 11.12
C LYS A 2 49.41 -8.52 10.51
N THR A 3 48.27 -8.96 11.03
CA THR A 3 46.94 -8.42 10.69
C THR A 3 46.71 -7.13 11.47
N ARG A 4 46.57 -6.00 10.77
CA ARG A 4 46.13 -4.73 11.34
C ARG A 4 44.61 -4.70 11.32
N PHE A 5 43.99 -4.57 12.50
CA PHE A 5 42.60 -4.15 12.62
C PHE A 5 42.55 -2.62 12.51
N LEU A 6 41.74 -2.09 11.60
CA LEU A 6 41.35 -0.68 11.57
C LEU A 6 40.17 -0.48 12.54
N PRO A 7 40.15 0.57 13.37
CA PRO A 7 39.03 0.87 14.24
C PRO A 7 37.88 1.48 13.41
N VAL A 8 36.67 0.93 13.59
CA VAL A 8 35.43 1.54 13.10
C VAL A 8 34.98 2.58 14.13
N PRO A 9 34.72 3.85 13.76
CA PRO A 9 34.15 4.82 14.68
C PRO A 9 32.68 4.49 14.94
N ILE A 10 32.33 4.31 16.22
CA ILE A 10 30.95 4.25 16.69
C ILE A 10 30.46 5.70 16.82
N PHE A 11 29.52 6.11 15.96
CA PHE A 11 28.78 7.35 16.17
C PHE A 11 27.59 7.06 17.08
N VAL A 12 27.64 7.58 18.31
CA VAL A 12 26.48 7.63 19.21
C VAL A 12 25.68 8.88 18.86
N LEU A 13 24.53 8.71 18.20
CA LEU A 13 23.58 9.79 17.98
C LEU A 13 22.84 10.03 19.31
N VAL A 14 23.20 11.09 20.04
CA VAL A 14 22.43 11.57 21.18
C VAL A 14 21.36 12.51 20.65
N THR A 15 20.12 12.03 20.54
CA THR A 15 18.97 12.90 20.28
C THR A 15 18.67 13.70 21.55
N ALA A 16 18.88 15.02 21.48
CA ALA A 16 18.41 15.94 22.50
C ALA A 16 16.89 15.96 22.49
N GLY A 17 16.28 15.44 23.57
CA GLY A 17 14.84 15.50 23.79
C GLY A 17 14.35 16.95 23.77
N HIS A 18 13.65 17.32 22.71
CA HIS A 18 12.89 18.57 22.67
C HIS A 18 11.64 18.35 23.50
N LEU A 19 11.56 19.03 24.64
CA LEU A 19 10.31 19.21 25.38
C LEU A 19 9.36 20.00 24.47
N TYR A 20 8.36 19.33 23.90
CA TYR A 20 7.28 20.00 23.20
C TYR A 20 6.43 20.74 24.24
N ALA A 21 6.48 22.06 24.22
CA ALA A 21 5.40 22.86 24.79
C ALA A 21 4.16 22.65 23.91
N ALA A 22 3.00 22.36 24.52
CA ALA A 22 1.75 22.15 23.80
C ALA A 22 1.45 23.33 22.87
N ALA A 23 1.34 23.05 21.57
CA ALA A 23 0.92 24.03 20.59
C ALA A 23 -0.47 24.62 20.96
N PRO A 24 -0.77 25.89 20.63
CA PRO A 24 -2.09 26.45 20.86
C PRO A 24 -3.16 25.61 20.15
N ARG A 25 -4.22 25.23 20.89
CA ARG A 25 -5.30 24.36 20.41
C ARG A 25 -6.07 25.06 19.28
N PRO A 26 -6.19 24.48 18.08
CA PRO A 26 -6.98 25.07 17.01
C PRO A 26 -8.49 24.99 17.31
N GLU A 27 -9.29 25.93 16.79
CA GLU A 27 -10.77 25.97 16.91
C GLU A 27 -11.49 24.76 16.26
N THR A 28 -10.73 23.82 15.69
CA THR A 28 -11.21 22.63 14.97
C THR A 28 -11.26 21.37 15.83
N GLN A 29 -10.90 21.45 17.11
CA GLN A 29 -10.83 20.31 18.02
C GLN A 29 -11.59 20.57 19.32
N GLU A 30 -12.25 19.53 19.82
CA GLU A 30 -12.87 19.51 21.14
C GLU A 30 -12.28 18.37 21.96
N MET A 31 -11.54 18.73 23.00
CA MET A 31 -10.99 17.76 23.95
C MET A 31 -12.10 17.23 24.84
N LEU A 32 -12.27 15.91 24.87
CA LEU A 32 -13.20 15.22 25.77
C LEU A 32 -12.48 14.79 27.06
N ALA A 33 -11.21 14.36 26.98
CA ALA A 33 -10.36 14.06 28.13
C ALA A 33 -8.86 14.09 27.78
N ASP A 34 -8.04 14.72 28.61
CA ASP A 34 -6.57 14.74 28.54
C ASP A 34 -5.88 14.34 29.87
N PHE A 35 -6.64 13.98 30.91
CA PHE A 35 -6.20 13.43 32.21
C PHE A 35 -5.14 14.24 33.02
N GLU A 36 -4.62 15.35 32.50
CA GLU A 36 -3.52 16.13 33.09
C GLU A 36 -3.84 16.66 34.50
N ASP A 37 -5.10 16.92 34.80
CA ASP A 37 -5.56 17.37 36.12
C ASP A 37 -5.87 16.21 37.10
N ASN A 38 -5.49 14.97 36.75
CA ASN A 38 -5.87 13.72 37.44
C ASN A 38 -7.38 13.49 37.50
N THR A 39 -8.17 14.13 36.63
CA THR A 39 -9.58 13.84 36.47
C THR A 39 -9.83 13.21 35.11
N ALA A 40 -10.90 12.41 35.01
CA ALA A 40 -11.33 11.86 33.73
C ALA A 40 -12.18 12.86 32.92
N GLY A 41 -12.27 14.13 33.34
CA GLY A 41 -13.15 15.12 32.74
C GLY A 41 -14.61 14.65 32.74
N VAL A 42 -15.19 14.50 31.55
CA VAL A 42 -16.56 13.99 31.34
C VAL A 42 -16.67 12.45 31.33
N PHE A 43 -15.55 11.74 31.49
CA PHE A 43 -15.52 10.29 31.53
C PHE A 43 -15.56 9.73 32.96
N GLU A 44 -16.03 8.49 33.08
CA GLU A 44 -15.96 7.65 34.27
C GLU A 44 -15.01 6.48 33.99
N ILE A 45 -14.04 6.24 34.89
CA ILE A 45 -13.16 5.06 34.83
C ILE A 45 -13.67 4.01 35.82
N LYS A 46 -13.96 2.80 35.32
CA LYS A 46 -14.29 1.62 36.14
C LYS A 46 -13.18 0.60 36.02
N GLY A 47 -12.62 0.16 37.14
CA GLY A 47 -11.62 -0.91 37.18
C GLY A 47 -10.24 -0.56 36.59
N GLY A 48 -10.01 0.69 36.16
CA GLY A 48 -8.72 1.25 35.76
C GLY A 48 -8.24 2.33 36.73
N ALA A 49 -7.11 2.97 36.42
CA ALA A 49 -6.55 4.07 37.21
C ALA A 49 -6.05 5.20 36.30
N ILE A 50 -6.00 6.43 36.81
CA ILE A 50 -5.25 7.52 36.16
C ILE A 50 -3.87 7.56 36.82
N GLY A 51 -2.82 7.63 36.02
CA GLY A 51 -1.46 7.76 36.51
C GLY A 51 -0.55 8.43 35.51
N HIS A 52 0.56 8.99 36.01
CA HIS A 52 1.58 9.59 35.17
C HIS A 52 2.22 8.54 34.25
N HIS A 53 2.37 8.89 32.97
CA HIS A 53 2.92 8.02 31.95
C HIS A 53 3.93 8.75 31.05
N GLU A 54 5.20 8.37 31.16
CA GLU A 54 6.33 9.07 30.52
C GLU A 54 6.21 9.17 28.99
N LYS A 55 5.63 8.17 28.32
CA LYS A 55 5.52 8.13 26.83
C LYS A 55 4.34 8.92 26.28
N LEU A 56 3.35 9.23 27.11
CA LEU A 56 2.22 10.08 26.77
C LEU A 56 2.43 11.52 27.26
N THR A 57 3.61 11.81 27.83
CA THR A 57 4.03 13.14 28.28
C THR A 57 3.09 13.78 29.30
N GLY A 58 2.48 12.98 30.16
CA GLY A 58 1.36 13.44 30.98
C GLY A 58 0.74 12.37 31.85
N ASN A 59 -0.45 12.62 32.37
CA ASN A 59 -1.27 11.60 33.00
C ASN A 59 -2.07 10.85 31.92
N ALA A 60 -2.31 9.56 32.12
CA ALA A 60 -3.09 8.74 31.20
C ALA A 60 -3.99 7.79 31.96
N ALA A 61 -5.08 7.37 31.32
CA ALA A 61 -5.92 6.30 31.82
C ALA A 61 -5.25 4.94 31.56
N HIS A 62 -4.88 4.23 32.62
CA HIS A 62 -4.38 2.87 32.59
C HIS A 62 -5.54 1.88 32.46
N MET A 63 -5.53 1.14 31.35
CA MET A 63 -6.59 0.24 30.94
C MET A 63 -6.11 -1.21 31.03
N VAL A 64 -6.75 -1.97 31.92
CA VAL A 64 -6.48 -3.39 32.19
C VAL A 64 -7.72 -4.25 31.93
N LYS A 65 -7.59 -5.58 31.88
CA LYS A 65 -8.73 -6.48 31.66
C LYS A 65 -9.89 -6.20 32.62
N GLY A 66 -11.09 -6.02 32.07
CA GLY A 66 -12.30 -5.72 32.83
C GLY A 66 -12.46 -4.25 33.25
N SER A 67 -11.49 -3.38 32.93
CA SER A 67 -11.65 -1.94 33.07
C SER A 67 -12.50 -1.34 31.94
N SER A 68 -13.01 -0.14 32.13
CA SER A 68 -13.63 0.66 31.08
C SER A 68 -13.53 2.15 31.39
N LEU A 69 -13.46 2.95 30.33
CA LEU A 69 -13.47 4.40 30.36
C LEU A 69 -14.71 4.84 29.55
N GLY A 70 -15.69 5.44 30.22
CA GLY A 70 -16.99 5.73 29.62
C GLY A 70 -17.41 7.19 29.73
N PHE A 71 -17.74 7.81 28.61
CA PHE A 71 -18.50 9.05 28.53
C PHE A 71 -19.99 8.72 28.49
N TRP A 72 -20.80 9.41 29.31
CA TRP A 72 -22.24 9.20 29.41
C TRP A 72 -22.98 10.53 29.42
N ASP A 73 -23.75 10.82 28.38
CA ASP A 73 -24.62 11.99 28.33
C ASP A 73 -26.05 11.58 27.95
N GLY A 74 -26.92 11.48 28.96
CA GLY A 74 -28.32 11.11 28.76
C GLY A 74 -29.15 12.11 27.95
N ARG A 75 -28.60 13.28 27.59
CA ARG A 75 -29.27 14.28 26.75
C ARG A 75 -28.87 14.22 25.28
N GLY A 76 -27.84 13.45 24.94
CA GLY A 76 -27.25 13.43 23.61
C GLY A 76 -26.38 14.67 23.36
N LYS A 77 -25.21 14.46 22.77
CA LYS A 77 -24.28 15.51 22.38
C LYS A 77 -24.09 15.48 20.86
N ASP A 78 -24.15 16.65 20.26
CA ASP A 78 -23.97 16.80 18.82
C ASP A 78 -22.49 16.72 18.44
N TRP A 79 -22.11 15.61 17.82
CA TRP A 79 -20.77 15.36 17.26
C TRP A 79 -20.78 15.45 15.73
N SER A 80 -21.92 15.78 15.10
CA SER A 80 -22.10 15.78 13.64
C SER A 80 -21.21 16.79 12.91
N THR A 81 -20.76 17.83 13.62
CA THR A 81 -19.84 18.83 13.06
C THR A 81 -18.39 18.35 12.99
N TYR A 82 -18.03 17.25 13.66
CA TYR A 82 -16.69 16.66 13.62
C TYR A 82 -16.68 15.45 12.70
N ASN A 83 -15.56 15.25 11.98
CA ASN A 83 -15.43 14.13 11.05
C ASN A 83 -14.57 12.98 11.60
N CYS A 84 -13.95 13.15 12.77
CA CYS A 84 -13.32 12.05 13.49
C CYS A 84 -13.29 12.21 15.01
N ILE A 85 -13.16 11.06 15.69
CA ILE A 85 -12.79 10.93 17.10
C ILE A 85 -11.37 10.39 17.15
N ARG A 86 -10.54 10.93 18.03
CA ARG A 86 -9.17 10.46 18.26
C ARG A 86 -8.88 10.23 19.71
N PHE A 87 -7.97 9.31 19.96
CA PHE A 87 -7.31 9.15 21.24
C PHE A 87 -5.94 8.52 21.03
N ASP A 88 -4.99 8.95 21.83
CA ASP A 88 -3.62 8.46 21.81
C ASP A 88 -3.55 7.24 22.72
N VAL A 89 -2.94 6.17 22.21
CA VAL A 89 -2.82 4.89 22.90
C VAL A 89 -1.36 4.49 22.99
N TYR A 90 -0.90 4.20 24.20
CA TYR A 90 0.39 3.58 24.40
C TYR A 90 0.21 2.12 24.81
N ASN A 91 0.75 1.22 23.98
CA ASN A 91 0.85 -0.20 24.30
C ASN A 91 2.28 -0.51 24.80
N PRO A 92 2.47 -0.83 26.10
CA PRO A 92 3.78 -1.15 26.65
C PRO A 92 4.27 -2.55 26.27
N THR A 93 3.37 -3.43 25.81
CA THR A 93 3.66 -4.84 25.59
C THR A 93 4.28 -5.07 24.21
N ASN A 94 5.00 -6.19 24.04
CA ASN A 94 5.50 -6.58 22.72
C ASN A 94 4.40 -7.10 21.81
N ASP A 95 3.30 -7.55 22.42
CA ASP A 95 2.15 -8.10 21.72
C ASP A 95 1.20 -6.98 21.30
N ARG A 96 0.42 -7.25 20.26
CA ARG A 96 -0.68 -6.37 19.85
C ARG A 96 -1.76 -6.40 20.94
N VAL A 97 -2.29 -5.23 21.30
CA VAL A 97 -3.43 -5.14 22.21
C VAL A 97 -4.64 -4.63 21.45
N ILE A 98 -5.81 -5.23 21.71
CA ILE A 98 -7.07 -4.78 21.16
C ILE A 98 -7.68 -3.73 22.08
N VAL A 99 -8.14 -2.62 21.49
CA VAL A 99 -8.85 -1.52 22.14
C VAL A 99 -10.31 -1.54 21.66
N PRO A 100 -11.22 -2.22 22.38
CA PRO A 100 -12.64 -2.21 22.06
C PRO A 100 -13.26 -0.85 22.35
N VAL A 101 -13.96 -0.30 21.35
CA VAL A 101 -14.65 0.98 21.42
C VAL A 101 -16.11 0.78 21.07
N VAL A 102 -16.99 1.29 21.94
CA VAL A 102 -18.45 1.26 21.76
C VAL A 102 -18.98 2.68 21.73
N ILE A 103 -19.73 3.03 20.69
CA ILE A 103 -20.37 4.35 20.54
C ILE A 103 -21.87 4.17 20.38
N LYS A 104 -22.65 4.96 21.11
CA LYS A 104 -24.11 4.91 21.10
C LYS A 104 -24.69 6.30 20.94
N ASP A 105 -25.78 6.37 20.18
CA ASP A 105 -26.61 7.57 20.08
C ASP A 105 -27.92 7.40 20.85
N ALA A 106 -28.77 8.42 20.82
CA ALA A 106 -30.02 8.47 21.54
C ALA A 106 -31.01 7.34 21.16
N HIS A 107 -30.80 6.65 20.03
CA HIS A 107 -31.66 5.57 19.55
C HIS A 107 -31.26 4.18 20.07
N TYR A 108 -30.22 4.08 20.90
CA TYR A 108 -29.67 2.81 21.39
C TYR A 108 -30.66 1.89 22.15
N GLY A 109 -31.77 2.41 22.66
CA GLY A 109 -32.76 1.65 23.44
C GLY A 109 -33.49 0.53 22.68
N GLU A 110 -33.29 0.41 21.36
CA GLU A 110 -34.03 -0.48 20.47
C GLU A 110 -33.39 -1.88 20.30
N GLY A 111 -32.29 -2.20 21.00
CA GLY A 111 -31.69 -3.54 21.05
C GLY A 111 -30.16 -3.59 20.86
N TYR A 112 -29.59 -4.81 20.82
CA TYR A 112 -28.12 -5.04 20.71
C TYR A 112 -27.49 -4.49 19.41
N PHE A 113 -28.30 -4.17 18.40
CA PHE A 113 -27.87 -3.81 17.05
C PHE A 113 -27.70 -2.30 16.83
N TRP A 114 -27.95 -1.48 17.84
CA TRP A 114 -28.10 -0.02 17.70
C TRP A 114 -26.88 0.78 18.11
N TRP A 115 -25.72 0.14 18.23
CA TRP A 115 -24.46 0.78 18.54
C TRP A 115 -23.37 0.47 17.52
N VAL A 116 -22.33 1.30 17.51
CA VAL A 116 -21.07 1.00 16.83
C VAL A 116 -20.18 0.28 17.82
N SER A 117 -19.63 -0.88 17.45
CA SER A 117 -18.69 -1.63 18.28
C SER A 117 -17.50 -2.06 17.44
N ARG A 118 -16.33 -1.47 17.67
CA ARG A 118 -15.13 -1.78 16.90
C ARG A 118 -13.94 -2.08 17.78
N ASN A 119 -13.14 -3.04 17.32
CA ASN A 119 -11.89 -3.43 17.94
C ASN A 119 -10.75 -2.76 17.19
N TYR A 120 -10.04 -1.84 17.85
CA TYR A 120 -8.93 -1.13 17.25
C TYR A 120 -7.61 -1.73 17.74
N PRO A 121 -6.72 -2.16 16.86
CA PRO A 121 -5.44 -2.66 17.30
C PRO A 121 -4.46 -1.54 17.64
N ALA A 122 -3.79 -1.70 18.78
CA ALA A 122 -2.64 -0.89 19.15
C ALA A 122 -1.38 -1.76 19.15
N VAL A 123 -0.42 -1.42 18.29
CA VAL A 123 0.91 -2.05 18.27
C VAL A 123 1.77 -1.48 19.39
N ARG A 124 2.87 -2.17 19.74
CA ARG A 124 3.83 -1.70 20.74
C ARG A 124 4.24 -0.24 20.48
N GLY A 125 4.24 0.56 21.53
CA GLY A 125 4.61 1.97 21.48
C GLY A 125 3.41 2.89 21.42
N LEU A 126 3.65 4.14 21.01
CA LEU A 126 2.63 5.17 20.88
C LEU A 126 1.93 5.02 19.52
N SER A 127 0.60 5.02 19.53
CA SER A 127 -0.27 5.03 18.36
C SER A 127 -1.39 6.03 18.58
N THR A 128 -2.01 6.54 17.51
CA THR A 128 -3.25 7.31 17.62
C THR A 128 -4.35 6.53 16.90
N ILE A 129 -5.41 6.19 17.62
CA ILE A 129 -6.60 5.59 17.02
C ILE A 129 -7.45 6.73 16.47
N THR A 130 -7.79 6.65 15.18
CA THR A 130 -8.72 7.60 14.53
C THR A 130 -9.98 6.86 14.09
N ILE A 131 -11.12 7.36 14.54
CA ILE A 131 -12.45 6.85 14.20
C ILE A 131 -13.15 7.89 13.34
N GLU A 132 -13.34 7.60 12.05
CA GLU A 132 -14.08 8.49 11.15
C GLU A 132 -15.58 8.41 11.42
N THR A 133 -16.20 9.51 11.83
CA THR A 133 -17.62 9.52 12.21
C THR A 133 -18.52 9.19 11.02
N GLY A 134 -18.25 9.77 9.84
CA GLY A 134 -19.05 9.56 8.62
C GLY A 134 -18.98 8.17 7.97
N LYS A 135 -18.07 7.27 8.41
CA LYS A 135 -17.88 5.93 7.82
C LYS A 135 -18.37 4.79 8.71
N LEU A 136 -18.90 5.08 9.89
CA LEU A 136 -19.44 4.05 10.78
C LEU A 136 -20.92 3.84 10.50
N LYS A 137 -21.31 2.58 10.35
CA LYS A 137 -22.72 2.16 10.32
C LYS A 137 -23.09 1.48 11.61
N ARG A 138 -24.39 1.55 11.97
CA ARG A 138 -24.93 0.74 13.07
C ARG A 138 -24.66 -0.73 12.77
N GLY A 139 -24.22 -1.48 13.79
CA GLY A 139 -23.94 -2.90 13.63
C GLY A 139 -22.61 -3.26 12.96
N ASP A 140 -21.75 -2.27 12.65
CA ASP A 140 -20.34 -2.54 12.32
C ASP A 140 -19.70 -3.32 13.49
N GLY A 141 -19.17 -4.53 13.23
CA GLY A 141 -18.63 -5.44 14.24
C GLY A 141 -19.21 -6.87 14.25
N GLY A 142 -19.79 -7.35 13.14
CA GLY A 142 -20.28 -8.74 13.02
C GLY A 142 -21.80 -8.90 12.96
N SER A 143 -22.56 -7.83 12.68
CA SER A 143 -24.01 -7.92 12.44
C SER A 143 -24.32 -8.70 11.16
N ARG A 144 -25.33 -9.58 11.23
CA ARG A 144 -25.82 -10.38 10.09
C ARG A 144 -26.68 -9.59 9.09
N ASP A 145 -27.04 -8.34 9.39
CA ASP A 145 -27.92 -7.54 8.52
C ASP A 145 -27.65 -6.03 8.57
N PRO A 146 -26.55 -5.54 7.95
CA PRO A 146 -26.20 -4.12 7.93
C PRO A 146 -27.01 -3.29 6.92
N GLN A 147 -27.89 -3.90 6.12
CA GLN A 147 -28.58 -3.20 5.01
C GLN A 147 -29.84 -2.44 5.45
N ASP A 148 -30.45 -2.84 6.57
CA ASP A 148 -31.73 -2.27 7.03
C ASP A 148 -31.60 -1.35 8.27
N ALA A 149 -30.39 -1.19 8.83
CA ALA A 149 -30.18 -0.30 9.97
C ALA A 149 -30.07 1.16 9.50
N PRO A 150 -30.80 2.11 10.11
CA PRO A 150 -30.67 3.53 9.78
C PRO A 150 -29.27 4.03 10.15
N ASP A 151 -28.84 5.12 9.52
CA ASP A 151 -27.55 5.74 9.80
C ASP A 151 -27.40 6.07 11.30
N PHE A 152 -26.15 6.08 11.76
CA PHE A 152 -25.82 6.47 13.13
C PHE A 152 -26.05 7.97 13.31
N ALA A 153 -26.78 8.36 14.35
CA ALA A 153 -27.20 9.74 14.59
C ALA A 153 -26.11 10.49 15.35
N TRP A 154 -25.13 11.02 14.60
CA TRP A 154 -23.99 11.76 15.17
C TRP A 154 -24.36 13.06 15.87
N ASP A 155 -25.56 13.59 15.63
CA ASP A 155 -26.10 14.77 16.32
C ASP A 155 -26.65 14.46 17.73
N SER A 156 -26.66 13.19 18.14
CA SER A 156 -27.27 12.75 19.40
C SER A 156 -26.47 11.66 20.12
N VAL A 157 -25.13 11.75 20.10
CA VAL A 157 -24.25 10.77 20.78
C VAL A 157 -24.47 10.81 22.29
N VAL A 158 -24.90 9.69 22.87
CA VAL A 158 -25.16 9.57 24.33
C VAL A 158 -24.07 8.82 25.06
N GLN A 159 -23.25 8.05 24.35
CA GLN A 159 -22.24 7.23 24.98
C GLN A 159 -21.02 6.97 24.10
N LEU A 160 -19.83 7.04 24.71
CA LEU A 160 -18.58 6.49 24.18
C LEU A 160 -17.92 5.66 25.28
N ILE A 161 -17.61 4.39 25.02
CA ILE A 161 -16.90 3.51 25.93
C ILE A 161 -15.63 3.04 25.25
N VAL A 162 -14.51 3.14 25.95
CA VAL A 162 -13.31 2.38 25.63
C VAL A 162 -13.12 1.31 26.71
N GLN A 163 -13.16 0.05 26.32
CA GLN A 163 -13.06 -1.07 27.26
C GLN A 163 -11.61 -1.52 27.39
N GLY A 164 -11.17 -1.91 28.57
CA GLY A 164 -9.89 -2.59 28.73
C GLY A 164 -9.78 -3.84 27.85
N PRO A 165 -8.57 -4.37 27.66
CA PRO A 165 -8.36 -5.51 26.77
C PRO A 165 -9.27 -6.69 27.15
N ALA A 166 -9.84 -7.36 26.14
CA ALA A 166 -10.76 -8.49 26.35
C ALA A 166 -10.04 -9.69 27.01
N ASP A 167 -8.75 -9.79 26.76
CA ASP A 167 -7.84 -10.89 27.07
C ASP A 167 -6.66 -10.41 27.94
N VAL A 168 -5.42 -10.81 27.63
CA VAL A 168 -4.24 -10.50 28.46
C VAL A 168 -3.57 -9.24 27.95
N GLY A 169 -3.14 -8.35 28.85
CA GLY A 169 -2.40 -7.14 28.50
C GLY A 169 -2.87 -5.91 29.25
N GLU A 170 -2.25 -4.78 28.94
CA GLU A 170 -2.58 -3.45 29.42
C GLU A 170 -2.26 -2.43 28.32
N TYR A 171 -2.94 -1.29 28.35
CA TYR A 171 -2.58 -0.14 27.53
C TYR A 171 -2.95 1.16 28.26
N TYR A 172 -2.46 2.28 27.77
CA TYR A 172 -2.72 3.59 28.34
C TYR A 172 -3.40 4.47 27.30
N ILE A 173 -4.42 5.23 27.69
CA ILE A 173 -5.15 6.17 26.82
C ILE A 173 -4.97 7.59 27.31
N ASP A 174 -4.78 8.50 26.35
CA ASP A 174 -4.77 9.94 26.56
C ASP A 174 -5.36 10.70 25.36
N ASN A 175 -5.55 12.03 25.50
CA ASN A 175 -5.94 12.99 24.46
C ASN A 175 -7.17 12.57 23.64
N ILE A 176 -8.25 12.19 24.34
CA ILE A 176 -9.52 11.83 23.72
C ILE A 176 -10.20 13.09 23.22
N ARG A 177 -10.38 13.20 21.91
CA ARG A 177 -10.82 14.43 21.25
C ARG A 177 -11.69 14.19 20.02
N LEU A 178 -12.57 15.13 19.75
CA LEU A 178 -13.28 15.27 18.48
C LEU A 178 -12.51 16.24 17.60
N GLU A 179 -12.41 15.96 16.29
CA GLU A 179 -11.72 16.85 15.37
C GLU A 179 -12.46 17.02 14.03
N LYS A 180 -12.32 18.22 13.46
CA LYS A 180 -12.50 18.50 12.03
C LYS A 180 -11.15 18.36 11.34
N ALA A 181 -10.75 17.12 11.08
CA ALA A 181 -9.48 16.82 10.42
C ALA A 181 -9.67 16.77 8.90
N ASP A 182 -8.74 17.30 8.11
CA ASP A 182 -8.67 16.91 6.72
C ASP A 182 -8.15 15.47 6.65
N LEU A 183 -9.09 14.52 6.54
CA LEU A 183 -8.76 13.09 6.54
C LEU A 183 -7.90 12.69 5.34
N THR A 184 -7.83 13.51 4.29
CA THR A 184 -6.95 13.30 3.14
C THR A 184 -5.48 13.60 3.45
N LEU A 185 -5.21 14.39 4.49
CA LEU A 185 -3.86 14.74 4.94
C LEU A 185 -3.31 13.80 6.02
N LEU A 186 -4.11 12.84 6.49
CA LEU A 186 -3.63 11.88 7.48
C LEU A 186 -2.80 10.80 6.80
N PRO A 187 -1.58 10.54 7.27
CA PRO A 187 -0.83 9.42 6.75
C PRO A 187 -1.61 8.15 7.11
N ALA A 188 -2.01 7.40 6.08
CA ALA A 188 -2.40 6.01 6.21
C ALA A 188 -1.38 5.29 7.12
N PRO A 189 -1.81 4.40 8.03
CA PRO A 189 -0.85 3.56 8.73
C PRO A 189 0.00 2.83 7.69
N ALA A 190 1.32 2.81 7.88
CA ALA A 190 2.24 2.14 6.95
C ALA A 190 1.89 0.64 6.75
N ARG A 191 1.14 0.06 7.70
CA ARG A 191 0.69 -1.33 7.66
C ARG A 191 -0.65 -1.50 8.35
N VAL A 192 -1.54 -2.27 7.73
CA VAL A 192 -2.81 -2.74 8.34
C VAL A 192 -2.84 -4.26 8.32
N ILE A 193 -2.96 -4.86 9.50
CA ILE A 193 -3.18 -6.31 9.64
C ILE A 193 -4.67 -6.60 9.45
N LEU A 194 -5.01 -7.34 8.41
CA LEU A 194 -6.36 -7.88 8.20
C LEU A 194 -6.57 -9.12 9.07
N ALA A 195 -5.56 -10.00 9.16
CA ALA A 195 -5.57 -11.14 10.08
C ALA A 195 -4.15 -11.63 10.38
N ASP A 196 -3.81 -11.79 11.67
CA ASP A 196 -2.59 -12.47 12.12
C ASP A 196 -2.87 -13.85 12.75
N PHE A 197 -4.13 -14.12 13.13
CA PHE A 197 -4.67 -15.37 13.68
C PHE A 197 -4.14 -15.78 15.06
N ASN A 198 -3.23 -15.01 15.67
CA ASN A 198 -2.53 -15.40 16.91
C ASN A 198 -3.44 -15.48 18.13
N ASP A 199 -4.53 -14.69 18.14
CA ASP A 199 -5.58 -14.75 19.16
C ASP A 199 -6.56 -15.92 18.95
N GLY A 200 -6.35 -16.74 17.90
CA GLY A 200 -7.23 -17.84 17.51
C GLY A 200 -8.48 -17.41 16.74
N THR A 201 -8.64 -16.12 16.45
CA THR A 201 -9.74 -15.58 15.62
C THR A 201 -9.29 -15.41 14.17
N SER A 202 -10.24 -15.15 13.28
CA SER A 202 -9.96 -14.92 11.86
C SER A 202 -9.68 -13.46 11.50
N GLY A 203 -9.62 -12.56 12.49
CA GLY A 203 -9.52 -11.11 12.26
C GLY A 203 -10.68 -10.60 11.40
N GLU A 204 -10.34 -9.82 10.37
CA GLU A 204 -11.29 -9.28 9.39
C GLU A 204 -11.64 -10.29 8.27
N LEU A 205 -11.04 -11.48 8.29
CA LEU A 205 -11.27 -12.51 7.27
C LEU A 205 -12.33 -13.51 7.72
N GLU A 206 -13.03 -14.07 6.76
CA GLU A 206 -13.97 -15.18 6.92
C GLU A 206 -13.35 -16.46 6.33
N PRO A 207 -13.00 -17.46 7.17
CA PRO A 207 -12.58 -18.77 6.70
C PRO A 207 -13.75 -19.55 6.08
N ARG A 208 -13.54 -20.12 4.89
CA ARG A 208 -14.53 -20.93 4.17
C ARG A 208 -13.93 -22.25 3.68
N GLY A 209 -14.79 -23.18 3.27
CA GLY A 209 -14.36 -24.44 2.63
C GLY A 209 -13.55 -25.36 3.55
N GLY A 210 -13.87 -25.39 4.85
CA GLY A 210 -13.13 -26.19 5.84
C GLY A 210 -11.86 -25.53 6.39
N THR A 211 -11.59 -24.27 6.02
CA THR A 211 -10.48 -23.50 6.59
C THR A 211 -10.71 -23.28 8.08
N SER A 212 -9.67 -23.49 8.89
CA SER A 212 -9.72 -23.37 10.34
C SER A 212 -8.43 -22.75 10.89
N ILE A 213 -8.50 -22.08 12.03
CA ILE A 213 -7.31 -21.52 12.66
C ILE A 213 -6.61 -22.59 13.49
N LYS A 214 -5.32 -22.82 13.23
CA LYS A 214 -4.50 -23.86 13.89
C LYS A 214 -3.13 -23.31 14.24
N ASP A 215 -2.48 -23.96 15.20
CA ASP A 215 -1.07 -23.71 15.48
C ASP A 215 -0.21 -24.06 14.25
N CYS A 216 0.74 -23.17 13.94
CA CYS A 216 1.69 -23.30 12.85
C CYS A 216 3.03 -22.72 13.31
N GLU A 217 3.92 -23.59 13.77
CA GLU A 217 5.25 -23.19 14.28
C GLU A 217 6.07 -22.47 13.21
N GLN A 218 5.92 -22.85 11.94
CA GLN A 218 6.63 -22.26 10.80
C GLN A 218 6.25 -20.81 10.53
N LEU A 219 5.07 -20.38 10.98
CA LEU A 219 4.60 -19.00 10.91
C LEU A 219 4.57 -18.33 12.29
N GLU A 220 5.31 -18.88 13.26
CA GLU A 220 5.52 -18.31 14.60
C GLU A 220 4.24 -18.03 15.40
N GLY A 221 3.25 -18.92 15.31
CA GLY A 221 2.02 -18.77 16.09
C GLY A 221 0.87 -19.59 15.54
N LYS A 222 -0.27 -18.94 15.31
CA LYS A 222 -1.43 -19.56 14.67
C LYS A 222 -1.58 -19.05 13.24
N ALA A 223 -2.17 -19.87 12.39
CA ALA A 223 -2.43 -19.55 10.99
C ALA A 223 -3.75 -20.17 10.54
N ALA A 224 -4.31 -19.65 9.45
CA ALA A 224 -5.42 -20.28 8.76
C ALA A 224 -4.94 -21.53 8.01
N HIS A 225 -5.27 -22.70 8.53
CA HIS A 225 -5.11 -23.98 7.84
C HIS A 225 -6.19 -24.12 6.77
N MET A 226 -5.79 -24.02 5.51
CA MET A 226 -6.63 -24.12 4.32
C MET A 226 -6.45 -25.53 3.72
N PRO A 227 -7.46 -26.42 3.79
CA PRO A 227 -7.43 -27.67 3.02
C PRO A 227 -7.58 -27.39 1.52
N ALA A 228 -7.56 -28.43 0.67
CA ALA A 228 -7.86 -28.25 -0.75
C ALA A 228 -9.27 -27.62 -0.96
N ASN A 229 -9.32 -26.51 -1.68
CA ASN A 229 -10.46 -25.60 -1.87
C ASN A 229 -10.87 -24.79 -0.61
N GLY A 230 -10.09 -24.87 0.46
CA GLY A 230 -10.15 -23.94 1.58
C GLY A 230 -9.89 -22.51 1.11
N SER A 231 -10.62 -21.56 1.68
CA SER A 231 -10.55 -20.15 1.28
C SER A 231 -10.54 -19.19 2.46
N LEU A 232 -9.92 -18.03 2.25
CA LEU A 232 -10.05 -16.84 3.07
C LEU A 232 -10.80 -15.77 2.28
N PHE A 233 -11.79 -15.14 2.91
CA PHE A 233 -12.64 -14.15 2.27
C PHE A 233 -12.67 -12.87 3.10
N TYR A 234 -12.46 -11.72 2.45
CA TYR A 234 -12.62 -10.40 3.03
C TYR A 234 -13.70 -9.66 2.24
N GLU A 235 -14.66 -9.08 2.93
CA GLU A 235 -15.72 -8.29 2.32
C GLU A 235 -15.97 -7.01 3.11
N ARG A 236 -15.73 -5.88 2.45
CA ARG A 236 -16.02 -4.56 3.00
C ARG A 236 -16.31 -3.60 1.85
N PRO A 237 -17.57 -3.49 1.41
CA PRO A 237 -17.96 -2.58 0.35
C PRO A 237 -17.57 -1.13 0.67
N GLY A 238 -16.91 -0.46 -0.27
CA GLY A 238 -16.47 0.93 -0.14
C GLY A 238 -15.23 1.14 0.73
N ALA A 239 -14.45 0.07 1.02
CA ALA A 239 -13.16 0.26 1.68
C ALA A 239 -12.19 1.00 0.75
N ASP A 240 -11.28 1.77 1.33
CA ASP A 240 -10.24 2.48 0.57
C ASP A 240 -8.88 1.81 0.79
N TRP A 241 -8.42 1.10 -0.23
CA TRP A 241 -7.11 0.46 -0.32
C TRP A 241 -6.15 1.23 -1.22
N SER A 242 -6.56 2.36 -1.80
CA SER A 242 -5.73 3.17 -2.73
C SER A 242 -4.49 3.76 -2.05
N GLN A 243 -4.53 3.88 -0.73
CA GLN A 243 -3.44 4.38 0.10
C GLN A 243 -2.31 3.36 0.38
N TYR A 244 -2.49 2.09 0.02
CA TYR A 244 -1.50 1.03 0.21
C TYR A 244 -0.90 0.59 -1.12
N ASP A 245 0.31 0.03 -1.06
CA ASP A 245 1.05 -0.41 -2.25
C ASP A 245 1.00 -1.92 -2.42
N PHE A 246 0.87 -2.67 -1.32
CA PHE A 246 0.91 -4.13 -1.34
C PHE A 246 -0.20 -4.78 -0.53
N ILE A 247 -0.71 -5.91 -1.04
CA ILE A 247 -1.35 -6.95 -0.24
C ILE A 247 -0.28 -8.01 0.01
N LYS A 248 -0.01 -8.34 1.28
CA LYS A 248 0.96 -9.37 1.65
C LYS A 248 0.35 -10.47 2.49
N ILE A 249 0.79 -11.71 2.25
CA ILE A 249 0.35 -12.90 2.97
C ILE A 249 1.55 -13.82 3.16
N ASP A 250 1.77 -14.24 4.40
CA ASP A 250 2.81 -15.22 4.69
C ASP A 250 2.19 -16.62 4.60
N PHE A 251 2.87 -17.53 3.94
CA PHE A 251 2.41 -18.88 3.68
C PHE A 251 3.41 -19.90 4.17
N TYR A 252 2.88 -21.02 4.67
CA TYR A 252 3.62 -22.27 4.82
C TYR A 252 2.92 -23.37 4.04
N ASN A 253 3.61 -23.91 3.04
CA ASN A 253 3.19 -25.09 2.29
C ASN A 253 3.89 -26.33 2.88
N PRO A 254 3.16 -27.24 3.54
CA PRO A 254 3.74 -28.42 4.16
C PRO A 254 4.04 -29.55 3.17
N SER A 255 3.60 -29.45 1.91
CA SER A 255 3.84 -30.48 0.90
C SER A 255 5.19 -30.32 0.21
N ASP A 256 5.62 -31.36 -0.51
CA ASP A 256 6.79 -31.36 -1.39
C ASP A 256 6.47 -30.85 -2.80
N GLU A 257 5.21 -30.52 -3.07
CA GLU A 257 4.72 -30.02 -4.35
C GLU A 257 4.28 -28.55 -4.25
N ASN A 258 4.20 -27.89 -5.41
CA ASN A 258 3.62 -26.56 -5.49
C ASN A 258 2.10 -26.58 -5.27
N VAL A 259 1.59 -25.66 -4.45
CA VAL A 259 0.14 -25.48 -4.26
C VAL A 259 -0.36 -24.33 -5.13
N SER A 260 -1.31 -24.61 -6.02
CA SER A 260 -1.96 -23.55 -6.80
C SER A 260 -2.90 -22.72 -5.93
N LEU A 261 -2.86 -21.42 -6.15
CA LEU A 261 -3.59 -20.40 -5.40
C LEU A 261 -4.40 -19.56 -6.38
N TYR A 262 -5.68 -19.36 -6.08
CA TYR A 262 -6.54 -18.45 -6.82
C TYR A 262 -6.82 -17.22 -5.97
N VAL A 263 -6.56 -16.03 -6.53
CA VAL A 263 -6.85 -14.73 -5.91
C VAL A 263 -7.89 -14.02 -6.76
N CYS A 264 -8.95 -13.51 -6.14
CA CYS A 264 -9.94 -12.67 -6.79
C CYS A 264 -10.14 -11.37 -6.00
N ILE A 265 -10.14 -10.23 -6.69
CA ILE A 265 -10.33 -8.91 -6.09
C ILE A 265 -11.40 -8.14 -6.88
N LYS A 266 -12.29 -7.47 -6.15
CA LYS A 266 -13.42 -6.72 -6.70
C LYS A 266 -13.52 -5.35 -6.04
N ASP A 267 -13.93 -4.36 -6.83
CA ASP A 267 -14.42 -3.08 -6.33
C ASP A 267 -15.95 -3.00 -6.53
N THR A 268 -16.59 -1.98 -5.98
CA THR A 268 -18.06 -1.84 -6.06
C THR A 268 -18.54 -1.33 -7.43
N THR A 269 -17.63 -0.91 -8.31
CA THR A 269 -17.95 -0.39 -9.66
C THR A 269 -17.91 -1.50 -10.72
N SER A 270 -17.27 -2.64 -10.42
CA SER A 270 -17.24 -3.83 -11.27
C SER A 270 -18.65 -4.37 -11.53
N PRO A 271 -19.17 -4.40 -12.78
CA PRO A 271 -20.40 -5.10 -13.08
C PRO A 271 -20.25 -6.60 -12.78
N HIS A 272 -21.33 -7.33 -12.52
CA HIS A 272 -21.24 -8.77 -12.25
C HIS A 272 -20.67 -9.54 -13.47
N GLY A 273 -19.48 -10.10 -13.34
CA GLY A 273 -18.89 -10.97 -14.37
C GLY A 273 -17.40 -11.23 -14.17
N TYR A 274 -16.90 -12.34 -14.72
CA TYR A 274 -15.50 -12.78 -14.57
C TYR A 274 -14.47 -11.71 -14.99
N TYR A 275 -14.73 -10.98 -16.08
CA TYR A 275 -13.78 -10.04 -16.68
C TYR A 275 -13.68 -8.69 -15.95
N SER A 276 -14.64 -8.34 -15.09
CA SER A 276 -14.61 -7.08 -14.35
C SER A 276 -13.83 -7.19 -13.03
N TRP A 277 -13.31 -8.37 -12.71
CA TRP A 277 -12.55 -8.64 -11.49
C TRP A 277 -11.06 -8.79 -11.81
N ILE A 278 -10.23 -8.57 -10.78
CA ILE A 278 -8.83 -8.98 -10.82
C ILE A 278 -8.82 -10.46 -10.46
N ASN A 279 -8.36 -11.32 -11.36
CA ASN A 279 -8.24 -12.76 -11.14
C ASN A 279 -6.77 -13.16 -11.32
N ARG A 280 -6.17 -13.84 -10.34
CA ARG A 280 -4.80 -14.37 -10.44
C ARG A 280 -4.77 -15.84 -10.09
N TYR A 281 -3.96 -16.57 -10.85
CA TYR A 281 -3.59 -17.94 -10.57
C TYR A 281 -2.10 -17.95 -10.26
N LEU A 282 -1.77 -18.26 -9.02
CA LEU A 282 -0.43 -18.19 -8.48
C LEU A 282 -0.02 -19.57 -7.97
N SER A 283 1.25 -19.72 -7.65
CA SER A 283 1.81 -20.97 -7.13
C SER A 283 2.57 -20.68 -5.84
N VAL A 284 2.30 -21.45 -4.79
CA VAL A 284 3.01 -21.39 -3.52
C VAL A 284 3.94 -22.59 -3.43
N ARG A 285 5.24 -22.33 -3.42
CA ARG A 285 6.28 -23.37 -3.35
C ARG A 285 6.30 -24.09 -2.00
N PRO A 286 6.85 -25.30 -1.91
CA PRO A 286 7.13 -25.98 -0.64
C PRO A 286 7.85 -25.08 0.38
N GLY A 287 7.48 -25.20 1.65
CA GLY A 287 8.06 -24.43 2.75
C GLY A 287 7.47 -23.04 2.92
N ILE A 288 8.26 -22.13 3.49
CA ILE A 288 7.82 -20.76 3.84
C ILE A 288 7.99 -19.83 2.63
N SER A 289 6.98 -19.00 2.40
CA SER A 289 7.04 -17.92 1.40
C SER A 289 6.12 -16.77 1.79
N THR A 290 6.38 -15.59 1.24
CA THR A 290 5.47 -14.44 1.31
C THR A 290 4.97 -14.16 -0.09
N LEU A 291 3.65 -14.11 -0.25
CA LEU A 291 3.02 -13.53 -1.43
C LEU A 291 2.98 -12.02 -1.27
N GLU A 292 3.46 -11.30 -2.29
CA GLU A 292 3.33 -9.86 -2.39
C GLU A 292 2.60 -9.51 -3.69
N LEU A 293 1.42 -8.90 -3.56
CA LEU A 293 0.67 -8.38 -4.69
C LEU A 293 0.78 -6.86 -4.70
N ASN A 294 1.48 -6.31 -5.69
CA ASN A 294 1.53 -4.86 -5.90
C ASN A 294 0.16 -4.38 -6.41
N ILE A 295 -0.57 -3.67 -5.56
CA ILE A 295 -1.92 -3.15 -5.80
C ILE A 295 -1.96 -2.35 -7.11
N ARG A 296 -0.94 -1.51 -7.34
CA ARG A 296 -0.83 -0.66 -8.53
C ARG A 296 -0.49 -1.41 -9.80
N ALA A 297 0.02 -2.64 -9.72
CA ALA A 297 0.29 -3.50 -10.87
C ALA A 297 -0.91 -4.38 -11.26
N LEU A 298 -1.89 -4.54 -10.38
CA LEU A 298 -3.00 -5.44 -10.65
C LEU A 298 -3.99 -4.83 -11.64
N ARG A 299 -4.39 -5.64 -12.60
CA ARG A 299 -5.35 -5.33 -13.67
C ARG A 299 -6.55 -6.27 -13.65
N ARG A 300 -7.70 -5.71 -14.05
CA ARG A 300 -8.91 -6.48 -14.36
C ARG A 300 -8.67 -7.38 -15.59
N GLY A 301 -9.42 -8.46 -15.72
CA GLY A 301 -9.52 -9.22 -16.97
C GLY A 301 -8.38 -10.21 -17.26
N GLU A 302 -7.11 -9.87 -17.01
CA GLU A 302 -5.85 -10.64 -17.20
C GLU A 302 -5.89 -11.96 -18.01
N GLY A 303 -6.56 -11.99 -19.15
CA GLY A 303 -6.74 -13.24 -19.88
C GLY A 303 -7.42 -13.11 -21.23
N SER A 304 -7.79 -11.91 -21.69
CA SER A 304 -8.35 -11.74 -23.02
C SER A 304 -7.88 -10.47 -23.73
N PRO A 305 -7.62 -10.51 -25.05
CA PRO A 305 -7.43 -9.30 -25.87
C PRO A 305 -8.62 -8.31 -25.81
N LYS A 306 -9.80 -8.75 -25.36
CA LYS A 306 -10.97 -7.91 -25.12
C LYS A 306 -10.77 -6.92 -23.96
N ASP A 307 -9.75 -7.13 -23.12
CA ASP A 307 -9.42 -6.31 -21.96
C ASP A 307 -8.89 -4.92 -22.37
N MET A 308 -8.37 -4.75 -23.60
CA MET A 308 -8.03 -3.43 -24.15
C MET A 308 -9.27 -2.56 -24.46
N LEU A 309 -10.48 -3.13 -24.42
CA LEU A 309 -11.74 -2.46 -24.77
C LEU A 309 -12.65 -2.23 -23.56
N ASP A 310 -12.30 -2.70 -22.37
CA ASP A 310 -12.95 -2.31 -21.11
C ASP A 310 -12.02 -1.35 -20.34
N PRO A 311 -12.01 -0.05 -20.69
CA PRO A 311 -11.07 0.94 -20.18
C PRO A 311 -11.33 1.34 -18.72
N ARG A 312 -12.22 0.63 -18.01
CA ARG A 312 -12.62 1.03 -16.67
C ARG A 312 -11.51 0.68 -15.68
N PRO A 313 -10.90 1.69 -15.02
CA PRO A 313 -9.87 1.45 -14.03
C PRO A 313 -10.45 0.65 -12.86
N PHE A 314 -9.58 -0.08 -12.16
CA PHE A 314 -9.95 -0.65 -10.86
C PHE A 314 -9.95 0.48 -9.81
N HIS A 315 -11.02 0.57 -9.03
CA HIS A 315 -11.22 1.62 -8.03
C HIS A 315 -10.79 1.13 -6.66
N TRP A 316 -9.51 1.29 -6.34
CA TRP A 316 -8.95 0.91 -5.04
C TRP A 316 -9.50 1.74 -3.88
N ASP A 317 -9.98 2.95 -4.15
CA ASP A 317 -10.71 3.84 -3.25
C ASP A 317 -12.15 3.36 -2.97
N ASN A 318 -12.61 2.34 -3.70
CA ASN A 318 -13.95 1.79 -3.61
C ASN A 318 -13.94 0.26 -3.64
N PHE A 319 -12.95 -0.32 -2.95
CA PHE A 319 -12.76 -1.75 -2.80
C PHE A 319 -14.03 -2.44 -2.25
N TRP A 320 -14.27 -3.70 -2.64
CA TRP A 320 -15.39 -4.50 -2.14
C TRP A 320 -14.97 -5.84 -1.54
N GLN A 321 -14.31 -6.70 -2.32
CA GLN A 321 -14.04 -8.09 -1.91
C GLN A 321 -12.62 -8.52 -2.28
N PHE A 322 -12.02 -9.30 -1.40
CA PHE A 322 -10.79 -10.05 -1.64
C PHE A 322 -11.02 -11.52 -1.27
N PHE A 323 -10.67 -12.41 -2.18
CA PHE A 323 -10.87 -13.85 -2.02
C PHE A 323 -9.59 -14.60 -2.39
N LEU A 324 -9.27 -15.58 -1.56
CA LEU A 324 -8.07 -16.41 -1.68
C LEU A 324 -8.46 -17.87 -1.52
N THR A 325 -8.18 -18.72 -2.52
CA THR A 325 -8.46 -20.17 -2.47
C THR A 325 -7.23 -21.00 -2.77
N ALA A 326 -6.92 -21.95 -1.91
CA ALA A 326 -5.88 -22.94 -2.17
C ALA A 326 -6.43 -24.16 -2.91
N ARG A 327 -5.69 -24.73 -3.85
CA ARG A 327 -6.00 -26.01 -4.53
C ARG A 327 -5.27 -27.21 -3.91
N GLY A 328 -4.67 -27.00 -2.74
CA GLY A 328 -3.98 -28.00 -1.93
C GLY A 328 -3.97 -27.57 -0.46
N GLU A 329 -3.29 -28.33 0.39
CA GLU A 329 -3.13 -27.97 1.80
C GLU A 329 -2.14 -26.81 1.96
N LEU A 330 -2.53 -25.77 2.71
CA LEU A 330 -1.73 -24.57 2.90
C LEU A 330 -2.02 -23.94 4.27
N TYR A 331 -1.03 -23.31 4.88
CA TYR A 331 -1.22 -22.42 6.03
C TYR A 331 -0.98 -20.98 5.61
N ALA A 332 -1.91 -20.09 5.93
CA ALA A 332 -1.83 -18.66 5.64
C ALA A 332 -1.84 -17.84 6.93
N GLY A 333 -0.90 -16.91 7.07
CA GLY A 333 -0.72 -16.05 8.23
C GLY A 333 -0.44 -14.60 7.84
N ASN A 334 -0.56 -13.69 8.80
CA ASN A 334 -0.13 -12.29 8.68
C ASN A 334 -0.61 -11.60 7.37
N VAL A 335 -1.91 -11.74 7.09
CA VAL A 335 -2.58 -11.12 5.94
C VAL A 335 -2.69 -9.63 6.20
N ARG A 336 -2.13 -8.82 5.30
CA ARG A 336 -1.92 -7.39 5.55
C ARG A 336 -1.92 -6.54 4.31
N LEU A 337 -2.23 -5.26 4.51
CA LEU A 337 -1.96 -4.19 3.57
C LEU A 337 -0.70 -3.46 4.04
N GLU A 338 0.21 -3.15 3.13
CA GLU A 338 1.41 -2.38 3.41
C GLU A 338 1.52 -1.21 2.44
N LYS A 339 1.79 -0.04 3.01
CA LYS A 339 2.29 1.12 2.30
C LYS A 339 3.80 1.13 2.48
N VAL A 340 4.54 1.19 1.38
CA VAL A 340 5.99 1.27 1.43
C VAL A 340 6.38 2.73 1.34
N GLU A 341 7.04 3.23 2.37
CA GLU A 341 7.71 4.51 2.27
C GLU A 341 8.90 4.33 1.33
N THR A 342 8.89 5.09 0.24
CA THR A 342 10.05 5.18 -0.63
C THR A 342 11.01 6.16 0.00
N GLU A 343 12.24 5.71 0.23
CA GLU A 343 13.31 6.62 0.61
C GLU A 343 13.52 7.60 -0.54
N THR A 344 13.26 8.87 -0.26
CA THR A 344 13.61 9.98 -1.12
C THR A 344 14.76 10.75 -0.49
N PHE A 345 15.56 11.41 -1.32
CA PHE A 345 16.61 12.30 -0.86
C PHE A 345 16.71 13.48 -1.82
N ASP A 346 17.23 14.60 -1.32
CA ASP A 346 17.44 15.80 -2.13
C ASP A 346 18.32 15.47 -3.34
N GLY A 347 17.82 15.74 -4.54
CA GLY A 347 18.51 15.44 -5.80
C GLY A 347 18.03 14.17 -6.51
N LEU A 348 17.17 13.34 -5.89
CA LEU A 348 16.55 12.21 -6.56
C LEU A 348 15.30 12.62 -7.36
N PHE A 349 15.29 12.33 -8.66
CA PHE A 349 14.15 12.52 -9.54
C PHE A 349 13.86 11.21 -10.30
N ALA A 350 12.66 10.68 -10.16
CA ALA A 350 12.26 9.41 -10.76
C ALA A 350 10.97 9.58 -11.57
N PHE A 351 11.00 9.14 -12.82
CA PHE A 351 9.93 9.32 -13.81
C PHE A 351 9.57 7.99 -14.45
N ASP A 352 8.28 7.68 -14.44
CA ASP A 352 7.70 6.47 -15.02
C ASP A 352 6.91 6.85 -16.28
N PHE A 353 7.27 6.28 -17.42
CA PHE A 353 6.78 6.69 -18.72
C PHE A 353 5.69 5.72 -19.17
N GLY A 354 4.45 6.19 -19.26
CA GLY A 354 3.33 5.31 -19.56
C GLY A 354 2.07 6.04 -20.04
N PRO A 355 0.98 5.31 -20.27
CA PRO A 355 -0.32 5.91 -20.58
C PRO A 355 -0.82 6.81 -19.44
N PRO A 356 -1.63 7.85 -19.73
CA PRO A 356 -2.13 8.76 -18.70
C PRO A 356 -3.05 8.10 -17.65
N PHE A 357 -3.54 6.88 -17.93
CA PHE A 357 -4.37 6.08 -17.02
C PHE A 357 -3.58 5.03 -16.23
N SER A 358 -2.29 4.84 -16.54
CA SER A 358 -1.44 3.89 -15.82
C SER A 358 -1.10 4.43 -14.43
N ALA A 359 -1.09 3.54 -13.44
CA ALA A 359 -0.63 3.88 -12.12
C ALA A 359 0.90 3.93 -12.12
N PRO A 360 1.54 5.03 -11.69
CA PRO A 360 3.00 5.11 -11.70
C PRO A 360 3.61 4.11 -10.71
N LEU A 361 4.81 3.64 -11.05
CA LEU A 361 5.68 2.90 -10.14
C LEU A 361 5.83 3.66 -8.83
N LEU A 362 5.91 2.92 -7.74
CA LEU A 362 6.06 3.48 -6.41
C LEU A 362 7.31 4.36 -6.32
N GLY A 363 7.13 5.62 -5.91
CA GLY A 363 8.20 6.61 -5.82
C GLY A 363 8.52 7.35 -7.12
N TYR A 364 7.81 7.04 -8.21
CA TYR A 364 8.02 7.66 -9.52
C TYR A 364 6.89 8.62 -9.87
N THR A 365 7.21 9.61 -10.69
CA THR A 365 6.25 10.55 -11.27
C THR A 365 5.84 10.09 -12.66
N LEU A 366 4.54 9.97 -12.93
CA LEU A 366 4.03 9.56 -14.24
C LEU A 366 4.34 10.63 -15.30
N VAL A 367 4.88 10.20 -16.45
CA VAL A 367 5.12 11.00 -17.64
C VAL A 367 4.41 10.33 -18.82
N SER A 368 3.28 10.91 -19.23
CA SER A 368 2.54 10.46 -20.40
C SER A 368 2.90 11.29 -21.65
N PRO A 369 2.44 10.91 -22.86
CA PRO A 369 2.59 11.75 -24.04
C PRO A 369 1.98 13.16 -23.88
N GLU A 370 1.01 13.30 -22.98
CA GLU A 370 0.33 14.56 -22.68
C GLU A 370 1.12 15.46 -21.73
N THR A 371 2.07 14.94 -20.95
CA THR A 371 2.86 15.69 -19.94
C THR A 371 3.76 16.75 -20.59
N GLU A 372 3.21 17.93 -20.86
CA GLU A 372 3.97 19.07 -21.37
C GLU A 372 4.85 19.68 -20.29
N TYR A 373 6.02 20.16 -20.70
CA TYR A 373 6.86 20.92 -19.81
C TYR A 373 6.21 22.27 -19.46
N SER A 374 6.21 22.60 -18.18
CA SER A 374 6.00 23.96 -17.68
C SER A 374 7.01 24.28 -16.59
N ALA A 375 7.31 25.57 -16.40
CA ALA A 375 8.22 26.02 -15.35
C ALA A 375 7.65 25.75 -13.94
N GLU A 376 6.32 25.75 -13.81
CA GLU A 376 5.63 25.46 -12.55
C GLU A 376 5.74 23.97 -12.18
N GLN A 377 5.69 23.07 -13.16
CA GLN A 377 5.82 21.63 -12.95
C GLN A 377 7.29 21.21 -12.85
N GLY A 378 8.19 21.91 -13.53
CA GLY A 378 9.62 21.64 -13.54
C GLY A 378 10.03 20.41 -14.35
N PHE A 379 9.11 19.74 -15.05
CA PHE A 379 9.45 18.65 -15.97
C PHE A 379 8.38 18.47 -17.05
N GLY A 380 8.74 17.75 -18.13
CA GLY A 380 7.81 17.34 -19.17
C GLY A 380 8.41 17.38 -20.57
N TRP A 381 7.58 17.13 -21.58
CA TRP A 381 7.97 17.20 -22.98
C TRP A 381 8.06 18.65 -23.46
N THR A 382 9.27 19.12 -23.79
CA THR A 382 9.49 20.41 -24.47
C THR A 382 9.38 20.28 -25.98
N ARG A 383 9.54 19.07 -26.50
CA ARG A 383 9.28 18.72 -27.89
C ARG A 383 8.49 17.43 -27.96
N LYS A 384 7.35 17.47 -28.64
CA LYS A 384 6.57 16.29 -29.01
C LYS A 384 6.87 15.91 -30.45
N GLY A 385 7.56 14.77 -30.63
CA GLY A 385 7.56 14.07 -31.91
C GLY A 385 6.25 13.30 -32.10
N ALA A 386 6.19 12.43 -33.10
CA ALA A 386 5.20 11.35 -33.06
C ALA A 386 5.51 10.51 -31.80
N MET A 387 4.49 10.36 -30.94
CA MET A 387 4.57 9.69 -29.66
C MET A 387 3.51 8.61 -29.58
N TRP A 388 3.89 7.50 -28.96
CA TRP A 388 3.01 6.37 -28.70
C TRP A 388 3.24 5.92 -27.27
N THR A 389 2.21 5.35 -26.68
CA THR A 389 2.29 4.83 -25.32
C THR A 389 1.45 3.59 -25.22
N ARG A 390 1.83 2.70 -24.31
CA ARG A 390 1.08 1.48 -24.04
C ARG A 390 1.44 0.92 -22.68
N GLU A 391 0.46 0.23 -22.11
CA GLU A 391 0.64 -0.69 -21.00
C GLU A 391 0.61 -2.14 -21.51
N ARG A 392 1.50 -2.97 -20.97
CA ARG A 392 1.73 -4.38 -21.28
C ARG A 392 0.84 -5.26 -20.41
N GLN A 393 0.30 -6.33 -20.99
CA GLN A 393 -0.54 -7.27 -20.23
C GLN A 393 0.32 -8.23 -19.40
N HIS A 394 1.49 -8.61 -19.93
CA HIS A 394 2.38 -9.59 -19.33
C HIS A 394 3.82 -9.10 -19.29
N PRO A 395 4.11 -7.99 -18.59
CA PRO A 395 5.46 -7.51 -18.50
C PRO A 395 6.32 -8.46 -17.64
N PRO A 396 7.64 -8.54 -17.91
CA PRO A 396 8.55 -9.35 -17.10
C PRO A 396 8.73 -8.82 -15.67
N ASP A 397 8.47 -7.52 -15.48
CA ASP A 397 8.45 -6.79 -14.21
C ASP A 397 7.65 -5.50 -14.38
N ILE A 398 7.15 -4.93 -13.28
CA ILE A 398 6.34 -3.71 -13.28
C ILE A 398 7.03 -2.52 -13.96
N PHE A 399 8.36 -2.40 -13.84
CA PHE A 399 9.11 -1.30 -14.45
C PHE A 399 9.17 -1.38 -15.99
N PHE A 400 8.84 -2.53 -16.57
CA PHE A 400 8.68 -2.71 -18.01
C PHE A 400 7.20 -2.88 -18.41
N GLY A 401 6.30 -2.54 -17.48
CA GLY A 401 4.84 -2.61 -17.61
C GLY A 401 4.31 -1.63 -18.63
N ASP A 402 4.91 -0.48 -18.77
CA ASP A 402 4.48 0.57 -19.68
C ASP A 402 5.67 1.34 -20.24
N TRP A 403 5.39 2.14 -21.27
CA TRP A 403 6.40 2.94 -21.95
C TRP A 403 5.77 4.11 -22.71
N VAL A 404 6.59 5.12 -22.97
CA VAL A 404 6.37 6.11 -24.04
C VAL A 404 7.46 5.95 -25.10
N SER A 405 7.07 5.86 -26.37
CA SER A 405 7.98 5.81 -27.50
C SER A 405 7.88 7.08 -28.32
N THR A 406 9.01 7.57 -28.84
CA THR A 406 9.04 8.77 -29.67
C THR A 406 10.08 8.69 -30.79
N MET A 407 9.80 9.33 -31.93
CA MET A 407 10.78 9.46 -33.02
C MET A 407 11.73 10.64 -32.84
N ASN A 408 11.32 11.68 -32.09
CA ASN A 408 12.11 12.90 -31.89
C ASN A 408 11.52 13.75 -30.73
N GLY A 409 11.36 13.14 -29.57
CA GLY A 409 10.88 13.80 -28.37
C GLY A 409 12.03 14.46 -27.61
N ALA A 410 11.72 15.49 -26.82
CA ALA A 410 12.65 16.04 -25.84
C ALA A 410 11.95 16.12 -24.49
N PHE A 411 12.45 15.36 -23.52
CA PHE A 411 12.01 15.39 -22.14
C PHE A 411 12.97 16.27 -21.34
N SER A 412 12.40 17.21 -20.60
CA SER A 412 13.15 18.19 -19.84
C SER A 412 12.82 18.07 -18.36
N VAL A 413 13.81 18.29 -17.51
CA VAL A 413 13.67 18.34 -16.06
C VAL A 413 14.50 19.50 -15.52
N ASP A 414 13.89 20.37 -14.74
CA ASP A 414 14.54 21.45 -14.03
C ASP A 414 15.33 20.85 -12.87
N LEU A 415 16.62 21.12 -12.85
CA LEU A 415 17.59 20.53 -11.93
C LEU A 415 18.59 21.61 -11.53
N PRO A 416 18.98 21.72 -10.25
CA PRO A 416 20.11 22.57 -9.87
C PRO A 416 21.37 22.25 -10.68
N ASP A 417 22.18 23.27 -10.97
CA ASP A 417 23.48 23.07 -11.62
C ASP A 417 24.34 22.09 -10.79
N GLY A 418 24.90 21.09 -11.46
CA GLY A 418 25.61 20.01 -10.78
C GLY A 418 25.86 18.79 -11.67
N ASP A 419 26.58 17.82 -11.12
CA ASP A 419 26.83 16.54 -11.78
C ASP A 419 25.82 15.50 -11.29
N TYR A 420 25.20 14.79 -12.21
CA TYR A 420 24.17 13.79 -11.94
C TYR A 420 24.46 12.47 -12.67
N LYS A 421 23.93 11.39 -12.10
CA LYS A 421 23.78 10.10 -12.77
C LYS A 421 22.37 9.98 -13.32
N VAL A 422 22.27 9.62 -14.59
CA VAL A 422 20.99 9.34 -15.25
C VAL A 422 20.91 7.84 -15.53
N TRP A 423 19.87 7.20 -15.01
CA TRP A 423 19.48 5.82 -15.30
C TRP A 423 18.29 5.83 -16.23
N ILE A 424 18.32 5.02 -17.29
CA ILE A 424 17.22 4.92 -18.25
C ILE A 424 16.95 3.45 -18.57
N ALA A 425 15.69 3.04 -18.43
CA ALA A 425 15.14 1.88 -19.13
C ALA A 425 14.52 2.36 -20.44
N TRP A 426 15.09 1.90 -21.55
CA TRP A 426 14.57 2.18 -22.89
C TRP A 426 14.48 0.93 -23.78
N THR A 427 14.29 -0.22 -23.12
CA THR A 427 14.16 -1.52 -23.77
C THR A 427 12.76 -2.04 -23.49
N ASP A 428 12.01 -2.29 -24.55
CA ASP A 428 10.69 -2.90 -24.44
C ASP A 428 10.79 -4.43 -24.64
N PRO A 429 10.15 -5.24 -23.77
CA PRO A 429 10.11 -6.71 -23.88
C PRO A 429 9.34 -7.20 -25.10
N GLY A 430 8.51 -6.34 -25.68
CA GLY A 430 7.60 -6.70 -26.73
C GLY A 430 6.42 -7.53 -26.23
N GLU A 431 5.32 -7.47 -26.96
CA GLU A 431 4.14 -8.31 -26.71
C GLU A 431 3.36 -8.48 -28.01
N TRP A 432 3.00 -9.71 -28.37
CA TRP A 432 2.31 -10.03 -29.63
C TRP A 432 3.05 -9.47 -30.86
N GLU A 433 2.39 -8.62 -31.64
CA GLU A 433 2.92 -7.96 -32.85
C GLU A 433 3.76 -6.70 -32.55
N PHE A 434 3.93 -6.34 -31.28
CA PHE A 434 4.58 -5.11 -30.85
C PHE A 434 5.96 -5.40 -30.29
N ILE A 435 6.90 -5.76 -31.17
CA ILE A 435 8.30 -6.01 -30.80
C ILE A 435 9.15 -4.77 -31.12
N GLN A 436 9.94 -4.33 -30.14
CA GLN A 436 10.87 -3.23 -30.30
C GLN A 436 11.82 -3.47 -31.47
N ASN A 437 11.83 -2.55 -32.44
CA ASN A 437 12.67 -2.62 -33.63
C ASN A 437 13.11 -1.21 -34.05
N PHE A 438 14.35 -1.10 -34.52
CA PHE A 438 14.94 0.17 -34.94
C PHE A 438 16.09 -0.06 -35.91
N THR A 439 16.18 0.75 -36.97
CA THR A 439 17.42 0.83 -37.75
C THR A 439 18.40 1.78 -37.09
N HIS A 440 17.88 2.76 -36.36
CA HIS A 440 18.63 3.75 -35.58
C HIS A 440 17.80 4.27 -34.41
N ARG A 441 18.45 4.50 -33.27
CA ARG A 441 17.93 5.26 -32.14
C ARG A 441 19.06 5.89 -31.34
N ALA A 442 18.78 7.01 -30.68
CA ALA A 442 19.77 7.71 -29.87
C ALA A 442 19.15 8.60 -28.79
N ILE A 443 19.88 8.78 -27.69
CA ILE A 443 19.59 9.76 -26.63
C ILE A 443 20.72 10.77 -26.57
N TYR A 444 20.34 12.04 -26.44
CA TYR A 444 21.26 13.16 -26.27
C TYR A 444 20.91 13.94 -25.00
N ALA A 445 21.90 14.48 -24.31
CA ALA A 445 21.74 15.53 -23.31
C ALA A 445 22.20 16.85 -23.93
N GLY A 446 21.26 17.73 -24.28
CA GLY A 446 21.53 18.87 -25.17
C GLY A 446 22.11 18.40 -26.51
N ASP A 447 23.32 18.87 -26.85
CA ASP A 447 24.04 18.47 -28.07
C ASP A 447 24.96 17.25 -27.86
N ARG A 448 25.14 16.79 -26.61
CA ARG A 448 26.00 15.65 -26.30
C ARG A 448 25.26 14.34 -26.54
N LEU A 449 25.80 13.48 -27.40
CA LEU A 449 25.33 12.11 -27.56
C LEU A 449 25.64 11.29 -26.29
N LEU A 450 24.61 10.67 -25.69
CA LEU A 450 24.75 9.76 -24.55
C LEU A 450 24.84 8.31 -25.01
N ILE A 451 23.91 7.91 -25.88
CA ILE A 451 23.86 6.57 -26.46
C ILE A 451 23.30 6.61 -27.87
N GLU A 452 23.85 5.78 -28.74
CA GLU A 452 23.37 5.51 -30.09
C GLU A 452 23.39 4.00 -30.33
N GLU A 453 22.31 3.50 -30.91
CA GLU A 453 22.19 2.10 -31.28
C GLU A 453 21.62 1.96 -32.69
N THR A 454 22.11 0.94 -33.39
CA THR A 454 21.62 0.53 -34.70
C THR A 454 21.33 -0.96 -34.67
N MET A 455 20.31 -1.40 -35.39
CA MET A 455 20.01 -2.82 -35.54
C MET A 455 19.76 -3.15 -37.01
N THR A 456 20.47 -4.14 -37.52
CA THR A 456 20.16 -4.73 -38.83
C THR A 456 18.97 -5.68 -38.71
N GLY A 457 18.37 -6.05 -39.84
CA GLY A 457 17.32 -7.08 -39.84
C GLY A 457 17.80 -8.43 -39.30
N GLU A 458 19.05 -8.80 -39.56
CA GLU A 458 19.66 -10.03 -39.03
C GLU A 458 19.84 -9.96 -37.51
N GLN A 459 20.33 -8.84 -36.98
CA GLN A 459 20.44 -8.63 -35.52
C GLN A 459 19.08 -8.62 -34.84
N PHE A 460 18.06 -8.07 -35.49
CA PHE A 460 16.68 -8.11 -35.00
C PHE A 460 16.17 -9.55 -34.90
N LEU A 461 16.35 -10.36 -35.95
CA LEU A 461 15.96 -11.76 -35.95
C LEU A 461 16.73 -12.55 -34.90
N ASP A 462 18.05 -12.36 -34.77
CA ASP A 462 18.86 -13.00 -33.74
C ASP A 462 18.40 -12.62 -32.32
N ARG A 463 18.05 -11.36 -32.08
CA ARG A 463 17.52 -10.91 -30.78
C ARG A 463 16.19 -11.59 -30.45
N VAL A 464 15.24 -11.60 -31.39
CA VAL A 464 13.87 -12.10 -31.16
C VAL A 464 13.81 -13.62 -31.11
N PHE A 465 14.56 -14.29 -31.99
CA PHE A 465 14.56 -15.75 -32.13
C PHE A 465 15.77 -16.41 -31.44
N LYS A 466 16.49 -15.68 -30.58
CA LYS A 466 17.73 -16.14 -29.91
C LYS A 466 17.65 -17.54 -29.31
N TYR A 467 16.48 -17.89 -28.78
CA TYR A 467 16.21 -19.15 -28.09
C TYR A 467 15.09 -19.96 -28.78
N ALA A 468 14.76 -19.66 -30.04
CA ALA A 468 13.67 -20.33 -30.75
C ALA A 468 13.90 -21.84 -30.91
N ASP A 469 15.17 -22.25 -31.05
CA ASP A 469 15.58 -23.65 -31.18
C ASP A 469 16.18 -24.24 -29.87
N ALA A 470 16.08 -23.51 -28.76
CA ALA A 470 16.61 -23.94 -27.47
C ALA A 470 15.49 -24.50 -26.58
N GLU A 471 15.72 -25.69 -26.02
CA GLU A 471 14.84 -26.23 -24.98
C GLU A 471 15.25 -25.69 -23.60
N ASP A 472 14.27 -25.50 -22.71
CA ASP A 472 14.50 -25.12 -21.32
C ASP A 472 14.63 -26.40 -20.47
N HIS A 473 15.72 -26.54 -19.72
CA HIS A 473 15.96 -27.72 -18.89
C HIS A 473 15.74 -27.43 -17.39
N PRO A 474 15.32 -28.43 -16.60
CA PRO A 474 15.24 -28.30 -15.14
C PRO A 474 16.59 -27.85 -14.54
N GLY A 475 16.55 -26.82 -13.68
CA GLY A 475 17.74 -26.26 -13.03
C GLY A 475 18.39 -25.10 -13.80
N GLU A 476 17.94 -24.78 -15.01
CA GLU A 476 18.36 -23.56 -15.71
C GLU A 476 17.76 -22.31 -15.05
N ASP A 477 18.56 -21.23 -14.99
CA ASP A 477 18.05 -19.92 -14.64
C ASP A 477 17.33 -19.30 -15.84
N ILE A 478 16.07 -19.70 -16.00
CA ILE A 478 15.16 -19.21 -17.05
C ILE A 478 15.02 -17.69 -16.97
N ARG A 479 15.04 -17.11 -15.76
CA ARG A 479 14.96 -15.66 -15.58
C ARG A 479 16.19 -14.99 -16.18
N ALA A 480 17.40 -15.45 -15.86
CA ALA A 480 18.62 -14.89 -16.45
C ALA A 480 18.67 -15.08 -17.98
N LYS A 481 18.25 -16.26 -18.48
CA LYS A 481 18.20 -16.59 -19.92
C LYS A 481 17.32 -15.60 -20.70
N TYR A 482 16.06 -15.43 -20.28
CA TYR A 482 15.09 -14.62 -21.01
C TYR A 482 15.07 -13.15 -20.62
N LEU A 483 15.43 -12.78 -19.38
CA LEU A 483 15.39 -11.38 -18.94
C LEU A 483 16.75 -10.67 -18.97
N GLY A 484 17.86 -11.39 -19.13
CA GLY A 484 19.22 -10.82 -19.08
C GLY A 484 19.54 -9.80 -20.18
N HIS A 485 18.67 -9.62 -21.17
CA HIS A 485 18.83 -8.62 -22.23
C HIS A 485 18.11 -7.30 -21.94
N PHE A 486 17.28 -7.22 -20.90
CA PHE A 486 16.70 -5.96 -20.41
C PHE A 486 17.74 -5.21 -19.61
N LYS A 487 18.43 -4.27 -20.27
CA LYS A 487 19.51 -3.50 -19.68
C LYS A 487 19.04 -2.10 -19.31
N LEU A 488 19.39 -1.70 -18.09
CA LEU A 488 19.39 -0.32 -17.68
C LEU A 488 20.65 0.35 -18.21
N HIS A 489 20.50 1.55 -18.75
CA HIS A 489 21.63 2.36 -19.19
C HIS A 489 21.90 3.45 -18.16
N GLN A 490 23.17 3.70 -17.87
CA GLN A 490 23.61 4.72 -16.93
C GLN A 490 24.55 5.70 -17.62
N PHE A 491 24.35 7.00 -17.36
CA PHE A 491 25.16 8.08 -17.91
C PHE A 491 25.52 9.09 -16.83
N ASP A 492 26.73 9.66 -16.91
CA ASP A 492 27.09 10.85 -16.12
C ASP A 492 26.83 12.11 -16.95
N VAL A 493 26.06 13.04 -16.40
CA VAL A 493 25.69 14.32 -17.03
C VAL A 493 26.01 15.49 -16.11
N THR A 494 26.43 16.60 -16.67
CA THR A 494 26.59 17.87 -15.96
C THR A 494 25.46 18.79 -16.39
N VAL A 495 24.68 19.27 -15.44
CA VAL A 495 23.62 20.26 -15.63
C VAL A 495 24.20 21.65 -15.43
N SER A 496 23.92 22.53 -16.38
CA SER A 496 24.27 23.94 -16.32
C SER A 496 23.11 24.78 -16.85
N GLY A 497 22.73 25.83 -16.13
CA GLY A 497 21.58 26.66 -16.49
C GLY A 497 20.23 26.12 -15.97
N GLY A 498 20.26 25.25 -14.96
CA GLY A 498 19.06 24.88 -14.20
C GLY A 498 18.16 23.81 -14.83
N ARG A 499 18.57 23.17 -15.93
CA ARG A 499 17.74 22.19 -16.66
C ARG A 499 18.55 21.14 -17.41
N LEU A 500 18.09 19.89 -17.37
CA LEU A 500 18.54 18.80 -18.24
C LEU A 500 17.53 18.57 -19.36
N ASP A 501 17.98 18.62 -20.60
CA ASP A 501 17.17 18.34 -21.79
C ASP A 501 17.62 17.01 -22.44
N LEU A 502 16.80 15.97 -22.30
CA LEU A 502 17.03 14.66 -22.90
C LEU A 502 16.27 14.54 -24.23
N ARG A 503 16.99 14.61 -25.34
CA ARG A 503 16.42 14.38 -26.68
C ARG A 503 16.49 12.91 -27.03
N ILE A 504 15.33 12.30 -27.23
CA ILE A 504 15.13 10.88 -27.53
C ILE A 504 14.69 10.76 -28.98
N THR A 505 15.45 10.01 -29.78
CA THR A 505 15.24 9.86 -31.21
C THR A 505 15.21 8.40 -31.62
N GLY A 506 14.39 8.08 -32.63
CA GLY A 506 14.23 6.72 -33.13
C GLY A 506 13.68 6.69 -34.55
N SER A 507 14.05 5.64 -35.29
CA SER A 507 13.69 5.47 -36.70
C SER A 507 12.21 5.15 -36.97
N GLY A 508 11.39 4.95 -35.94
CA GLY A 508 9.99 4.56 -36.10
C GLY A 508 9.23 4.44 -34.78
N GLN A 509 8.00 3.94 -34.87
CA GLN A 509 7.03 3.93 -33.77
C GLN A 509 7.52 3.25 -32.49
N TYR A 510 8.25 2.14 -32.59
CA TYR A 510 8.72 1.35 -31.44
C TYR A 510 10.25 1.41 -31.28
N ALA A 511 10.89 2.40 -31.89
CA ALA A 511 12.34 2.45 -31.90
C ALA A 511 12.91 2.89 -30.55
N ALA A 512 12.30 3.89 -29.91
CA ALA A 512 12.81 4.51 -28.70
C ALA A 512 11.73 4.53 -27.60
N THR A 513 11.31 3.34 -27.17
CA THR A 513 10.40 3.14 -26.03
C THR A 513 11.16 3.38 -24.73
N VAL A 514 10.81 4.41 -23.97
CA VAL A 514 11.33 4.69 -22.63
C VAL A 514 10.29 4.21 -21.62
N ASN A 515 10.71 3.39 -20.67
CA ASN A 515 9.89 2.91 -19.57
C ASN A 515 10.07 3.79 -18.34
N GLY A 516 11.31 4.15 -18.00
CA GLY A 516 11.59 4.94 -16.81
C GLY A 516 12.93 5.65 -16.85
N ILE A 517 13.01 6.79 -16.16
CA ILE A 517 14.22 7.59 -15.98
C ILE A 517 14.41 7.90 -14.49
N VAL A 518 15.62 7.72 -13.98
CA VAL A 518 16.03 8.15 -12.63
C VAL A 518 17.26 9.04 -12.72
N ILE A 519 17.26 10.16 -12.00
CA ILE A 519 18.33 11.16 -11.97
C ILE A 519 18.71 11.39 -10.51
N TYR A 520 20.00 11.33 -10.16
CA TYR A 520 20.49 11.51 -8.79
C TYR A 520 21.95 11.94 -8.68
#